data_AF-A0AA40KH82-F1
#
_entry.id   AF-A0AA40KH82-F1
#
_cell.length_a   1.000
_cell.length_b   1.000
_cell.length_c   1.000
_cell.angle_alpha   90.00
_cell.angle_beta   90.00
_cell.angle_gamma   90.00
#
_symmetry.space_group_name_H-M   'P 1'
#
loop_
_entity.id
_entity.type
_entity.pdbx_description
1 polymer ?
#
loop_
_entity_poly.entity_id
_entity_poly.type
_entity_poly.pdbx_seq_one_letter_code
_entity_poly.pdbx_strand_id
1 'polypeptide(L)'
;MATTTYVEAKRYFYIYPEYILQKIKWKRKLKYTWQKQRTKINKEKLNAAVKESNNTSTDILKELSGNLDDANIQDILSRKIKEVKKLINETQNSKAPGVDLINGSILKQLPPKAVRLLTIIFNAILRIKHFPINWKIVQV
;
A
#
# COMPACT_ATOMS: atom_id res chain seq x y z
N MET A 1 -31.62 -18.83 -15.88
CA MET A 1 -30.46 -19.52 -15.29
C MET A 1 -29.26 -18.60 -15.45
N ALA A 2 -28.67 -18.10 -14.37
CA ALA A 2 -27.54 -17.17 -14.45
C ALA A 2 -26.22 -17.96 -14.54
N THR A 3 -25.55 -17.85 -15.68
CA THR A 3 -24.24 -18.48 -15.92
C THR A 3 -23.16 -17.58 -15.31
N THR A 4 -22.62 -17.95 -14.15
CA THR A 4 -21.41 -17.31 -13.62
C THR A 4 -20.24 -17.65 -14.53
N THR A 5 -19.81 -16.70 -15.36
CA THR A 5 -18.54 -16.77 -16.07
C THR A 5 -17.41 -16.57 -15.06
N TYR A 6 -16.76 -17.66 -14.65
CA TYR A 6 -15.52 -17.61 -13.89
C TYR A 6 -14.44 -16.99 -14.78
N VAL A 7 -14.03 -15.76 -14.47
CA VAL A 7 -12.78 -15.22 -15.02
C VAL A 7 -11.65 -15.93 -14.29
N GLU A 8 -11.05 -16.93 -14.95
CA GLU A 8 -9.84 -17.60 -14.46
C GLU A 8 -8.77 -16.53 -14.20
N ALA A 9 -8.44 -16.33 -12.93
CA ALA A 9 -7.35 -15.44 -12.54
C ALA A 9 -6.06 -15.97 -13.17
N LYS A 10 -5.54 -15.29 -14.20
CA LYS A 10 -4.24 -15.59 -14.82
C LYS A 10 -3.19 -15.74 -13.72
N ARG A 11 -2.78 -16.98 -13.47
CA ARG A 11 -1.85 -17.35 -12.41
C ARG A 11 -0.45 -17.06 -12.92
N TYR A 12 -0.01 -15.81 -12.80
CA TYR A 12 1.36 -15.42 -13.14
C TYR A 12 2.32 -16.28 -12.30
N PHE A 13 3.03 -17.20 -12.96
CA PHE A 13 4.13 -17.96 -12.36
C PHE A 13 5.33 -17.02 -12.24
N TYR A 14 5.36 -16.26 -11.15
CA TYR A 14 6.58 -15.55 -10.79
C TYR A 14 7.63 -16.58 -10.37
N ILE A 15 8.73 -16.65 -11.12
CA ILE A 15 9.92 -17.44 -10.76
C ILE A 15 10.62 -16.68 -9.63
N TYR A 16 10.21 -16.95 -8.39
CA TYR A 16 10.87 -16.39 -7.22
C TYR A 16 12.12 -17.24 -6.88
N PRO A 17 13.24 -16.61 -6.49
CA PRO A 17 14.38 -17.31 -5.93
C PRO A 17 13.99 -18.30 -4.82
N GLU A 18 14.66 -19.46 -4.76
CA GLU A 18 14.27 -20.57 -3.88
C GLU A 18 14.17 -20.16 -2.40
N TYR A 19 15.05 -19.26 -1.93
CA TYR A 19 15.01 -18.76 -0.56
C TYR A 19 13.69 -18.04 -0.21
N ILE A 20 13.07 -17.34 -1.18
CA ILE A 20 11.77 -16.68 -1.01
C ILE A 20 10.67 -17.73 -0.91
N LEU A 21 10.72 -18.76 -1.78
CA LEU A 21 9.77 -19.86 -1.76
C LEU A 21 9.81 -20.62 -0.43
N GLN A 22 11.00 -20.88 0.09
CA GLN A 22 11.20 -21.51 1.40
C GLN A 22 10.59 -20.68 2.53
N LYS A 23 10.84 -19.36 2.55
CA LYS A 23 10.22 -18.45 3.54
C LYS A 23 8.69 -18.44 3.46
N ILE A 24 8.11 -18.44 2.26
CA ILE A 24 6.65 -18.49 2.06
C ILE A 24 6.08 -19.83 2.55
N LYS A 25 6.69 -20.96 2.16
CA LYS A 25 6.29 -22.31 2.60
C LYS A 25 6.32 -22.41 4.12
N TRP A 26 7.38 -21.92 4.75
CA TRP A 26 7.56 -21.95 6.20
C TRP A 26 6.51 -21.11 6.93
N LYS A 27 6.23 -19.88 6.48
CA LYS A 27 5.16 -19.03 7.05
C LYS A 27 3.78 -19.66 6.93
N ARG A 28 3.48 -20.29 5.78
CA ARG A 28 2.22 -21.04 5.59
C ARG A 28 2.12 -22.22 6.55
N LYS A 29 3.20 -22.96 6.78
CA LYS A 29 3.27 -24.06 7.74
C LYS A 29 2.97 -23.58 9.18
N LEU A 30 3.58 -22.48 9.62
CA LEU A 30 3.30 -21.88 10.92
C LEU A 30 1.84 -21.41 11.07
N LYS A 31 1.27 -20.85 9.99
CA LYS A 31 -0.15 -20.47 9.98
C LYS A 31 -1.05 -21.68 10.13
N TYR A 32 -0.73 -22.78 9.42
CA TYR A 32 -1.47 -24.03 9.51
C TYR A 32 -1.40 -24.64 10.91
N THR A 33 -0.21 -24.71 11.52
CA THR A 33 -0.05 -25.25 12.88
C THR A 33 -0.78 -24.41 13.93
N TRP A 34 -0.78 -23.08 13.80
CA TRP A 34 -1.61 -22.22 14.63
C TRP A 34 -3.11 -22.43 14.37
N GLN A 35 -3.55 -22.58 13.12
CA GLN A 35 -4.96 -22.79 12.82
C GLN A 35 -5.49 -24.12 13.37
N LYS A 36 -4.66 -25.18 13.36
CA LYS A 36 -5.03 -26.53 13.82
C LYS A 36 -5.06 -26.66 15.34
N GLN A 37 -4.05 -26.13 16.03
CA GLN A 37 -3.87 -26.34 17.48
C GLN A 37 -4.23 -25.11 18.33
N ARG A 38 -4.27 -23.90 17.74
CA ARG A 38 -4.61 -22.61 18.38
C ARG A 38 -3.93 -22.33 19.73
N THR A 39 -2.76 -22.91 19.97
CA THR A 39 -2.00 -22.68 21.21
C THR A 39 -1.26 -21.34 21.17
N LYS A 40 -1.03 -20.77 22.35
CA LYS A 40 -0.27 -19.52 22.54
C LYS A 40 1.14 -19.61 21.93
N ILE A 41 1.84 -20.72 22.18
CA ILE A 41 3.19 -20.99 21.65
C ILE A 41 3.22 -20.94 20.12
N ASN A 42 2.22 -21.52 19.44
CA ASN A 42 2.15 -21.49 17.97
C ASN A 42 1.83 -20.08 17.45
N LYS A 43 1.04 -19.30 18.18
CA LYS A 43 0.76 -17.90 17.83
C LYS A 43 2.00 -17.03 17.97
N GLU A 44 2.78 -17.22 19.03
CA GLU A 44 4.04 -16.52 19.26
C GLU A 44 5.06 -16.82 18.16
N LYS A 45 5.22 -18.10 17.80
CA LYS A 45 6.08 -18.52 16.67
C LYS A 45 5.66 -17.86 15.35
N LEU A 46 4.35 -17.81 15.06
CA LEU A 46 3.83 -17.12 13.87
C LEU A 46 4.08 -15.61 13.90
N ASN A 47 3.86 -14.96 15.06
CA ASN A 47 4.08 -13.53 15.21
C ASN A 47 5.57 -13.16 15.12
N ALA A 48 6.46 -13.99 15.69
CA ALA A 48 7.91 -13.84 15.58
C ALA A 48 8.39 -13.92 14.13
N ALA A 49 7.92 -14.93 13.39
CA ALA A 49 8.19 -15.08 11.95
C ALA A 49 7.74 -13.87 11.12
N VAL A 50 6.59 -13.28 11.46
CA VAL A 50 6.08 -12.06 10.81
C VAL A 50 6.94 -10.86 11.16
N LYS A 51 7.33 -10.71 12.43
CA LYS A 51 8.21 -9.62 12.89
C LYS A 51 9.58 -9.69 12.21
N GLU A 52 10.19 -10.88 12.15
CA GLU A 52 11.44 -11.12 11.44
C GLU A 52 11.33 -10.72 9.97
N SER A 53 10.27 -11.13 9.28
CA SER A 53 10.05 -10.75 7.86
C SER A 53 9.97 -9.22 7.67
N ASN A 54 9.32 -8.52 8.59
CA ASN A 54 9.22 -7.06 8.56
C ASN A 54 10.58 -6.40 8.81
N ASN A 55 11.32 -6.90 9.81
CA ASN A 55 12.66 -6.42 10.14
C ASN A 55 13.64 -6.62 8.98
N THR A 56 13.69 -7.81 8.37
CA THR A 56 14.51 -8.05 7.18
C THR A 56 14.18 -7.09 6.04
N SER A 57 12.89 -6.78 5.85
CA SER A 57 12.49 -5.81 4.83
C SER A 57 12.98 -4.40 5.16
N THR A 58 12.93 -3.99 6.44
CA THR A 58 13.46 -2.69 6.87
C THR A 58 14.97 -2.62 6.79
N ASP A 59 15.67 -3.72 7.09
CA ASP A 59 17.13 -3.81 7.05
C ASP A 59 17.63 -3.74 5.60
N ILE A 60 17.01 -4.49 4.67
CA ILE A 60 17.31 -4.41 3.24
C ILE A 60 17.05 -2.99 2.71
N LEU A 61 15.94 -2.35 3.11
CA LEU A 61 15.67 -0.98 2.70
C LEU A 61 16.72 0.01 3.21
N LYS A 62 17.25 -0.21 4.42
CA LYS A 62 18.30 0.61 5.03
C LYS A 62 19.67 0.36 4.39
N GLU A 63 19.97 -0.88 4.04
CA GLU A 63 21.20 -1.25 3.33
C GLU A 63 21.20 -0.69 1.91
N LEU A 64 20.05 -0.73 1.21
CA LEU A 64 19.88 -0.11 -0.10
C LEU A 64 19.85 1.42 -0.04
N SER A 65 19.44 2.02 1.08
CA SER A 65 19.49 3.48 1.27
C SER A 65 20.86 4.01 1.67
N GLY A 66 21.78 3.13 2.08
CA GLY A 66 23.13 3.45 2.58
C GLY A 66 24.11 4.10 1.60
N ASN A 67 23.65 4.73 0.51
CA ASN A 67 24.49 5.49 -0.43
C ASN A 67 23.89 6.86 -0.83
N LEU A 68 22.80 7.29 -0.22
CA LEU A 68 22.24 8.63 -0.41
C LEU A 68 21.65 9.07 0.94
N ASP A 69 22.28 10.05 1.56
CA ASP A 69 21.97 10.63 2.86
C ASP A 69 20.50 10.47 3.27
N ASP A 70 20.28 9.76 4.39
CA ASP A 70 18.97 9.38 4.92
C ASP A 70 18.01 10.56 5.17
N ALA A 71 18.50 11.80 5.13
CA ALA A 71 17.70 13.02 5.17
C ALA A 71 17.00 13.35 3.83
N ASN A 72 17.54 12.92 2.68
CA ASN A 72 17.11 13.40 1.37
C ASN A 72 16.08 12.48 0.67
N ILE A 73 16.13 11.15 0.90
CA ILE A 73 15.19 10.22 0.22
C ILE A 73 13.78 10.21 0.87
N GLN A 74 13.69 10.39 2.18
CA GLN A 74 12.39 10.52 2.88
C GLN A 74 11.75 11.89 2.64
N ASP A 75 12.55 12.91 2.32
CA ASP A 75 12.12 14.29 2.14
C ASP A 75 11.75 14.61 0.68
N ILE A 76 12.41 14.00 -0.31
CA ILE A 76 12.27 14.47 -1.69
C ILE A 76 10.87 14.26 -2.29
N LEU A 77 10.15 13.13 -2.13
CA LEU A 77 8.86 12.94 -2.84
C LEU A 77 7.87 11.95 -2.19
N SER A 78 7.89 11.77 -0.88
CA SER A 78 6.93 10.86 -0.21
C SER A 78 6.08 11.61 0.81
N ARG A 79 4.95 12.16 0.37
CA ARG A 79 3.98 12.74 1.30
C ARG A 79 3.58 11.69 2.32
N LYS A 80 3.77 11.99 3.60
CA LYS A 80 3.33 11.11 4.69
C LYS A 80 1.81 11.10 4.70
N ILE A 81 1.21 9.97 5.07
CA ILE A 81 -0.27 9.84 5.20
C ILE A 81 -0.85 10.97 6.07
N LYS A 82 -0.10 11.47 7.06
CA LYS A 82 -0.48 12.61 7.90
C LYS A 82 -0.67 13.91 7.11
N GLU A 83 0.23 14.21 6.17
CA GLU A 83 0.14 15.40 5.32
C GLU A 83 -1.04 15.31 4.37
N VAL A 84 -1.26 14.13 3.76
CA VAL A 84 -2.41 13.91 2.88
C VAL A 84 -3.72 14.11 3.65
N LYS A 85 -3.82 13.62 4.88
CA LYS A 85 -4.97 13.88 5.76
C LYS A 85 -5.13 15.36 6.09
N LYS A 86 -4.02 16.07 6.35
CA LYS A 86 -4.05 17.50 6.63
C LYS A 86 -4.61 18.28 5.43
N LEU A 87 -4.12 17.98 4.22
CA LEU A 87 -4.59 18.60 2.98
C LEU A 87 -6.06 18.31 2.68
N ILE A 88 -6.52 17.09 2.93
CA ILE A 88 -7.94 16.73 2.82
C ILE A 88 -8.79 17.59 3.78
N ASN A 89 -8.31 17.80 5.00
CA ASN A 89 -9.02 18.62 5.99
C ASN A 89 -9.00 20.11 5.66
N GLU A 90 -7.89 20.62 5.13
CA GLU A 90 -7.72 22.01 4.66
C GLU A 90 -8.56 22.32 3.40
N THR A 91 -9.08 21.29 2.71
CA THR A 91 -9.94 21.48 1.53
C THR A 91 -11.27 22.11 1.93
N GLN A 92 -11.62 23.25 1.30
CA GLN A 92 -12.89 23.94 1.51
C GLN A 92 -14.05 23.15 0.92
N ASN A 93 -15.17 23.07 1.66
CA ASN A 93 -16.37 22.37 1.20
C ASN A 93 -17.16 23.18 0.14
N SER A 94 -16.96 24.49 0.07
CA SER A 94 -17.62 25.40 -0.88
C SER A 94 -17.00 25.38 -2.27
N LYS A 95 -15.92 24.61 -2.49
CA LYS A 95 -15.35 24.44 -3.83
C LYS A 95 -16.30 23.63 -4.70
N ALA A 96 -16.42 24.06 -5.96
CA ALA A 96 -17.16 23.33 -6.97
C ALA A 96 -16.64 21.89 -7.06
N PRO A 97 -17.54 20.90 -7.20
CA PRO A 97 -17.12 19.51 -7.37
C PRO A 97 -16.34 19.37 -8.67
N GLY A 98 -15.33 18.48 -8.67
CA GLY A 98 -14.60 18.15 -9.89
C GLY A 98 -15.47 17.41 -10.91
N VAL A 99 -14.87 17.05 -12.05
CA VAL A 99 -15.52 16.24 -13.11
C VAL A 99 -16.12 14.94 -12.55
N ASP A 100 -15.46 14.36 -11.54
CA ASP A 100 -15.91 13.12 -10.89
C ASP A 100 -16.99 13.34 -9.81
N LEU A 101 -17.53 14.57 -9.70
CA LEU A 101 -18.52 14.99 -8.70
C LEU A 101 -18.08 14.86 -7.23
N ILE A 102 -16.80 14.56 -6.98
CA ILE A 102 -16.22 14.45 -5.64
C ILE A 102 -16.05 15.86 -5.06
N ASN A 103 -16.81 16.16 -4.01
CA ASN A 103 -16.73 17.43 -3.29
C ASN A 103 -15.83 17.33 -2.04
N GLY A 104 -15.50 18.48 -1.43
CA GLY A 104 -14.68 18.55 -0.23
C GLY A 104 -15.26 17.80 0.98
N SER A 105 -16.60 17.68 1.06
CA SER A 105 -17.27 16.95 2.14
C SER A 105 -17.09 15.43 2.03
N ILE A 106 -17.12 14.89 0.80
CA ILE A 106 -16.87 13.47 0.50
C ILE A 106 -15.41 13.13 0.78
N LEU A 107 -14.48 14.01 0.41
CA LEU A 107 -13.05 13.82 0.70
C LEU A 107 -12.78 13.68 2.20
N LYS A 108 -13.45 14.47 3.03
CA LYS A 108 -13.31 14.42 4.51
C LYS A 108 -13.90 13.15 5.13
N GLN A 109 -14.88 12.52 4.48
CA GLN A 109 -15.53 11.30 4.95
C GLN A 109 -14.85 10.02 4.44
N LEU A 110 -13.71 10.13 3.75
CA LEU A 110 -13.03 8.97 3.17
C LEU A 110 -12.55 7.97 4.24
N PRO A 111 -12.71 6.65 3.99
CA PRO A 111 -12.18 5.64 4.89
C PRO A 111 -10.65 5.68 4.91
N PRO A 112 -9.99 5.28 6.02
CA PRO A 112 -8.53 5.31 6.14
C PRO A 112 -7.78 4.52 5.06
N LYS A 113 -8.42 3.48 4.50
CA LYS A 113 -7.89 2.70 3.37
C LYS A 113 -7.82 3.52 2.09
N ALA A 114 -8.84 4.33 1.81
CA ALA A 114 -8.87 5.20 0.64
C ALA A 114 -7.81 6.30 0.73
N VAL A 115 -7.64 6.91 1.91
CA VAL A 115 -6.57 7.91 2.13
C VAL A 115 -5.18 7.30 1.89
N ARG A 116 -4.97 6.04 2.30
CA ARG A 116 -3.72 5.33 2.04
C ARG A 116 -3.50 5.11 0.54
N LEU A 117 -4.54 4.69 -0.18
CA LEU A 117 -4.48 4.51 -1.63
C LEU A 117 -4.16 5.82 -2.36
N LEU A 118 -4.82 6.91 -1.98
CA LEU A 118 -4.54 8.25 -2.51
C LEU A 118 -3.07 8.64 -2.28
N THR A 119 -2.55 8.41 -1.08
CA THR A 119 -1.14 8.69 -0.75
C THR A 119 -0.19 7.91 -1.67
N ILE A 120 -0.47 6.63 -1.94
CA ILE A 120 0.33 5.80 -2.85
C ILE A 120 0.28 6.37 -4.28
N ILE A 121 -0.91 6.72 -4.76
CA ILE A 121 -1.10 7.28 -6.10
C ILE A 121 -0.37 8.62 -6.25
N PHE A 122 -0.52 9.54 -5.30
CA PHE A 122 0.19 10.83 -5.32
C PHE A 122 1.70 10.64 -5.32
N ASN A 123 2.22 9.76 -4.45
CA ASN A 123 3.65 9.50 -4.38
C ASN A 123 4.17 8.82 -5.67
N ALA A 124 3.37 7.97 -6.31
CA ALA A 124 3.71 7.37 -7.61
C ALA A 124 3.75 8.44 -8.73
N ILE A 125 2.73 9.30 -8.82
CA ILE A 125 2.67 10.40 -9.79
C ILE A 125 3.88 11.32 -9.63
N LEU A 126 4.20 11.71 -8.40
CA LEU A 126 5.35 12.58 -8.09
C LEU A 126 6.69 11.95 -8.49
N ARG A 127 6.86 10.65 -8.27
CA ARG A 127 8.05 9.90 -8.70
C ARG A 127 8.19 9.82 -10.21
N ILE A 128 7.09 9.58 -10.92
CA ILE A 128 7.07 9.39 -12.38
C ILE A 128 7.06 10.75 -13.13
N LYS A 129 6.68 11.84 -12.45
CA LYS A 129 6.50 13.20 -13.01
C LYS A 129 5.51 13.25 -14.19
N HIS A 130 4.58 12.29 -14.25
CA HIS A 130 3.56 12.21 -15.28
C HIS A 130 2.18 12.47 -14.66
N PHE A 131 1.52 13.54 -15.09
CA PHE A 131 0.23 13.97 -14.57
C PHE A 131 -0.92 13.54 -15.50
N PRO A 132 -2.07 13.11 -14.96
CA PRO A 132 -3.23 12.76 -15.77
C PRO A 132 -3.68 13.93 -16.65
N ILE A 133 -4.06 13.64 -17.90
CA ILE A 133 -4.57 14.65 -18.84
C ILE A 133 -5.80 15.37 -18.25
N ASN A 134 -6.64 14.65 -17.51
CA ASN A 134 -7.85 15.18 -16.88
C ASN A 134 -7.58 16.32 -15.89
N TRP A 135 -6.37 16.43 -15.33
CA TRP A 135 -6.00 17.55 -14.44
C TRP A 135 -5.76 18.87 -15.20
N LYS A 136 -5.59 18.80 -16.52
CA LYS A 136 -5.41 19.97 -17.40
C LYS A 136 -6.71 20.40 -18.07
N ILE A 137 -7.77 19.60 -17.96
CA ILE A 137 -9.07 19.90 -18.55
C ILE A 137 -9.84 20.76 -17.54
N VAL A 138 -9.95 22.05 -17.82
CA VAL A 138 -10.91 22.93 -17.15
C VAL A 138 -12.19 22.87 -17.97
N GLN A 139 -13.27 22.37 -17.39
CA GLN A 139 -14.59 22.57 -17.99
C GLN A 139 -14.99 24.03 -17.76
N VAL A 140 -15.18 24.75 -18.86
CA VAL A 140 -15.80 26.09 -18.90
C VAL A 140 -17.30 25.93 -18.79
#